data_AF-A0A3M1ZAZ9-F1
#
_entry.id   AF-A0A3M1ZAZ9-F1
#
_cell.length_a   1.000
_cell.length_b   1.000
_cell.length_c   1.000
_cell.angle_alpha   90.00
_cell.angle_beta   90.00
_cell.angle_gamma   90.00
#
_symmetry.space_group_name_H-M   'P 1'
#
loop_
_entity.id
_entity.type
_entity.pdbx_description
1 polymer ?
#
loop_
_entity_poly.entity_id
_entity_poly.type
_entity_poly.pdbx_seq_one_letter_code
_entity_poly.pdbx_strand_id
1 'polypeptide(L)'
;MSPMATTRMSSKGQVVIPEAIRRALGLRPGTEFVVVGKADAVVLKAITPPAPDEFDEIIAEARRQAREAGLTPEAARAVLDEVRRGA
;
A
#
# COMPACT_ATOMS: atom_id res chain seq x y z
N MET A 1 14.67 9.91 22.66
CA MET A 1 13.41 9.61 23.37
C MET A 1 12.29 9.66 22.34
N SER A 2 11.41 8.66 22.29
CA SER A 2 10.30 8.67 21.33
C SER A 2 9.30 9.78 21.69
N PRO A 3 8.80 10.56 20.73
CA PRO A 3 7.82 11.61 21.03
C PRO A 3 6.52 10.99 21.56
N MET A 4 6.03 11.52 22.68
CA MET A 4 4.78 11.09 23.33
C MET A 4 3.82 12.28 23.43
N ALA A 5 2.54 12.04 23.19
CA ALA A 5 1.48 13.03 23.33
C ALA A 5 0.13 12.33 23.48
N THR A 6 -0.83 12.98 24.13
CA THR A 6 -2.19 12.47 24.31
C THR A 6 -3.17 13.21 23.41
N THR A 7 -4.10 12.48 22.80
CA THR A 7 -5.21 13.06 22.01
C THR A 7 -6.53 12.46 22.42
N ARG A 8 -7.63 13.18 22.17
CA ARG A 8 -8.98 12.69 22.41
C ARG A 8 -9.62 12.22 21.10
N MET A 9 -10.56 11.30 21.23
CA MET A 9 -11.42 10.88 20.13
C MET A 9 -12.48 11.96 19.87
N SER A 10 -12.69 12.30 18.60
CA SER A 10 -13.78 13.18 18.18
C SER A 10 -15.12 12.44 18.24
N SER A 11 -16.23 13.18 18.15
CA SER A 11 -17.58 12.58 18.08
C SER A 11 -17.79 11.67 16.86
N LYS A 12 -16.95 11.82 15.83
CA LYS A 12 -16.96 10.97 14.62
C LYS A 12 -16.01 9.76 14.73
N GLY A 13 -15.46 9.49 15.91
CA GLY A 13 -14.53 8.38 16.12
C GLY A 13 -13.12 8.62 15.60
N GLN A 14 -12.75 9.87 15.28
CA GLN A 14 -11.42 10.19 14.74
C GLN A 14 -10.46 10.55 15.87
N VAL A 15 -9.19 10.16 15.73
CA VAL A 15 -8.09 10.62 16.59
C VAL A 15 -7.13 11.46 15.77
N VAL A 16 -6.61 12.53 16.38
CA VAL A 16 -5.58 13.37 15.75
C VAL A 16 -4.22 12.77 16.06
N ILE A 17 -3.33 12.66 15.07
CA ILE A 17 -1.92 12.33 15.32
C ILE A 17 -1.15 13.65 15.56
N PRO A 18 -0.57 13.87 16.76
CA PRO A 18 0.17 15.08 17.08
C PRO A 18 1.33 15.34 16.12
N GLU A 19 1.61 16.62 15.87
CA GLU A 19 2.57 17.06 14.87
C GLU A 19 3.98 16.48 15.06
N ALA A 20 4.46 16.42 16.31
CA ALA A 20 5.77 15.84 16.64
C ALA A 20 5.86 14.35 16.25
N ILE A 21 4.78 13.59 16.46
CA ILE A 21 4.72 12.16 16.10
C ILE A 21 4.60 12.01 14.58
N ARG A 22 3.78 12.83 13.91
CA ARG A 22 3.68 12.83 12.43
C ARG A 22 5.04 13.07 11.78
N ARG A 23 5.80 14.06 12.26
CA ARG A 23 7.16 14.36 11.75
C ARG A 23 8.12 13.21 11.99
N ALA A 24 8.15 12.66 13.20
CA ALA A 24 9.06 11.57 13.54
C ALA A 24 8.81 10.30 12.72
N LEU A 25 7.56 10.05 12.33
CA LEU A 25 7.17 8.88 11.53
C LEU A 25 7.03 9.17 10.02
N GLY A 26 7.32 10.41 9.58
CA GLY A 26 7.21 10.79 8.16
C GLY A 26 5.79 10.72 7.58
N LEU A 27 4.75 10.84 8.41
CA LEU A 27 3.36 10.71 7.99
C LEU A 27 2.92 11.94 7.19
N ARG A 28 2.21 11.71 6.08
CA ARG A 28 1.70 12.75 5.19
C ARG A 28 0.19 12.63 5.02
N PRO A 29 -0.52 13.69 4.59
CA PRO A 29 -1.91 13.55 4.17
C PRO A 29 -2.04 12.43 3.13
N GLY A 30 -3.00 11.52 3.32
CA GLY A 30 -3.20 10.36 2.46
C GLY A 30 -2.34 9.14 2.80
N THR A 31 -1.50 9.16 3.84
CA THR A 31 -0.85 7.93 4.31
C THR A 31 -1.90 6.90 4.73
N GLU A 32 -1.84 5.72 4.12
CA GLU A 32 -2.69 4.58 4.45
C GLU A 32 -2.09 3.77 5.60
N PHE A 33 -2.95 3.19 6.43
CA PHE A 33 -2.55 2.41 7.59
C PHE A 33 -3.30 1.08 7.64
N VAL A 34 -2.59 0.02 7.99
CA VAL A 34 -3.22 -1.15 8.61
C VAL A 34 -3.52 -0.78 10.05
N VAL A 35 -4.79 -0.92 10.45
CA VAL A 35 -5.24 -0.66 11.82
C VAL A 35 -5.56 -1.98 12.50
N VAL A 36 -4.86 -2.30 13.57
CA VAL A 36 -5.05 -3.53 14.35
C VAL A 36 -5.43 -3.17 15.78
N GLY A 37 -6.59 -3.63 16.24
CA GLY A 37 -6.97 -3.57 17.64
C GLY A 37 -6.49 -4.82 18.38
N LYS A 38 -5.80 -4.65 19.51
CA LYS A 38 -5.39 -5.76 20.39
C LYS A 38 -5.46 -5.32 21.85
N ALA A 39 -6.30 -6.01 22.63
CA ALA A 39 -6.55 -5.71 24.04
C ALA A 39 -6.95 -4.23 24.24
N ASP A 40 -6.08 -3.44 24.88
CA ASP A 40 -6.26 -2.02 25.19
C ASP A 40 -5.49 -1.09 24.23
N ALA A 41 -4.92 -1.63 23.15
CA ALA A 41 -4.12 -0.88 22.18
C ALA A 41 -4.69 -0.92 20.76
N VAL A 42 -4.53 0.21 20.05
CA VAL A 42 -4.70 0.30 18.60
C VAL A 42 -3.34 0.54 17.98
N VAL A 43 -2.91 -0.37 17.11
CA VAL A 43 -1.66 -0.26 16.35
C VAL A 43 -1.98 0.24 14.94
N LEU A 44 -1.38 1.37 14.57
CA LEU A 44 -1.41 1.88 13.21
C LEU A 44 -0.04 1.62 12.57
N LYS A 45 -0.02 0.78 11.54
CA LYS A 45 1.19 0.52 10.74
C LYS A 45 0.99 1.13 9.36
N ALA A 46 1.85 2.08 8.98
CA ALA A 46 1.81 2.67 7.65
C ALA A 46 1.99 1.58 6.58
N ILE A 47 1.15 1.63 5.55
CA ILE A 47 1.30 0.78 4.37
C ILE A 47 2.27 1.48 3.43
N THR A 48 3.33 0.78 3.06
CA THR A 48 4.21 1.17 1.97
C THR A 48 4.01 0.17 0.84
N PRO A 49 3.85 0.62 -0.42
CA PRO A 49 3.90 -0.30 -1.52
C PRO A 49 5.24 -1.06 -1.48
N PRO A 50 5.25 -2.37 -1.74
CA PRO A 50 6.48 -3.12 -1.91
C PRO A 50 7.38 -2.45 -2.94
N ALA A 51 8.69 -2.53 -2.72
CA ALA A 51 9.63 -1.92 -3.63
C ALA A 51 9.57 -2.62 -5.00
N PRO A 52 9.72 -1.91 -6.14
CA PRO A 52 9.57 -2.51 -7.46
C PRO A 52 10.48 -3.72 -7.71
N ASP A 53 11.68 -3.70 -7.12
CA ASP A 53 12.67 -4.77 -7.16
C ASP A 53 12.23 -6.04 -6.42
N GLU A 54 11.34 -5.93 -5.44
CA GLU A 54 10.72 -7.11 -4.80
C GLU A 54 9.90 -7.96 -5.80
N PHE A 55 9.51 -7.38 -6.94
CA PHE A 55 8.76 -8.09 -7.99
C PHE A 55 9.62 -8.62 -9.13
N ASP A 56 10.93 -8.34 -9.14
CA ASP A 56 11.78 -8.63 -10.31
C ASP A 56 11.80 -10.11 -10.68
N GLU A 57 11.88 -11.01 -9.68
CA GLU A 57 11.85 -12.46 -9.91
C GLU A 57 10.53 -12.93 -10.51
N ILE A 58 9.40 -12.43 -9.99
CA ILE A 58 8.06 -12.77 -10.47
C ILE A 58 7.87 -12.25 -11.91
N ILE A 59 8.34 -11.03 -12.18
CA ILE A 59 8.28 -10.43 -13.52
C ILE A 59 9.17 -11.21 -14.50
N ALA A 60 10.36 -11.65 -14.08
CA ALA A 60 11.28 -12.43 -14.91
C ALA A 60 10.67 -13.79 -15.29
N GLU A 61 10.06 -14.47 -14.31
CA GLU A 61 9.34 -15.72 -14.50
C GLU A 61 8.18 -15.55 -15.50
N ALA A 62 7.30 -14.57 -15.26
CA ALA A 62 6.16 -14.29 -16.13
C ALA A 62 6.61 -13.99 -17.58
N ARG A 63 7.70 -13.24 -17.76
CA ARG A 63 8.30 -12.97 -19.08
C ARG A 63 8.84 -14.22 -19.75
N ARG A 64 9.40 -15.18 -19.01
CA ARG A 64 9.86 -16.46 -19.57
C ARG A 64 8.68 -17.29 -20.08
N GLN A 65 7.67 -17.45 -19.24
CA GLN A 65 6.45 -18.19 -19.60
C GLN A 65 5.74 -17.57 -20.81
N ALA A 66 5.67 -16.23 -20.87
CA ALA A 66 5.08 -15.53 -22.02
C ALA A 66 5.84 -15.82 -23.34
N ARG A 67 7.18 -15.88 -23.29
CA ARG A 67 7.99 -16.23 -24.47
C ARG A 67 7.77 -17.67 -24.91
N GLU A 68 7.73 -18.61 -23.96
CA GLU A 68 7.47 -20.03 -24.24
C GLU A 68 6.07 -20.24 -24.83
N ALA A 69 5.08 -19.48 -24.36
CA ALA A 69 3.73 -19.50 -24.87
C ALA A 69 3.54 -18.73 -26.19
N GLY A 70 4.59 -18.09 -26.73
CA GLY A 70 4.50 -17.29 -27.96
C GLY A 70 3.62 -16.04 -27.83
N LEU A 71 3.43 -15.53 -26.61
CA LEU A 71 2.57 -14.38 -26.34
C LEU A 71 3.20 -13.11 -26.90
N THR A 72 2.46 -12.37 -27.74
CA THR A 72 2.94 -11.10 -28.30
C THR A 72 2.48 -9.91 -27.46
N PRO A 73 3.25 -8.80 -27.44
CA PRO A 73 2.83 -7.56 -26.78
C PRO A 73 1.47 -7.05 -27.27
N GLU A 74 1.17 -7.24 -28.56
CA GLU A 74 -0.09 -6.82 -29.18
C GLU A 74 -1.28 -7.65 -28.64
N ALA A 75 -1.12 -8.96 -28.51
CA ALA A 75 -2.13 -9.84 -27.93
C ALA A 75 -2.41 -9.49 -26.46
N ALA A 76 -1.34 -9.24 -25.68
CA ALA A 76 -1.48 -8.81 -24.29
C ALA A 76 -2.22 -7.47 -24.15
N ARG A 77 -1.93 -6.49 -25.03
CA ARG A 77 -2.63 -5.20 -25.06
C ARG A 77 -4.12 -5.36 -25.38
N ALA A 78 -4.46 -6.18 -26.37
CA ALA A 78 -5.86 -6.41 -26.74
C ALA A 78 -6.69 -6.93 -25.56
N VAL A 79 -6.15 -7.88 -24.79
CA VAL A 79 -6.79 -8.43 -23.58
C VAL A 79 -6.94 -7.37 -22.49
N LEU A 80 -5.89 -6.56 -22.24
CA LEU A 80 -5.96 -5.49 -21.23
C LEU A 80 -7.03 -4.44 -21.58
N ASP A 81 -7.11 -4.06 -22.84
CA ASP A 81 -8.09 -3.07 -23.32
C ASP A 81 -9.53 -3.61 -23.29
N GLU A 82 -9.73 -4.92 -23.49
CA GLU A 82 -11.01 -5.59 -23.30
C GLU A 82 -11.44 -5.55 -21.82
N VAL A 83 -10.58 -5.99 -20.91
CA VAL A 83 -10.88 -6.05 -19.47
C VAL A 83 -11.15 -4.65 -18.90
N ARG A 84 -10.39 -3.64 -19.31
CA ARG A 84 -10.56 -2.25 -18.83
C ARG A 84 -11.82 -1.58 -19.36
N ARG A 85 -12.33 -1.97 -20.53
CA ARG A 85 -13.60 -1.46 -21.06
C ARG A 85 -14.82 -2.09 -20.38
N GLY A 86 -14.64 -3.25 -19.73
CA GLY A 86 -15.68 -3.94 -18.97
C GLY A 86 -15.76 -3.57 -17.49
N ALA A 87 -14.88 -2.69 -17.00
CA ALA A 87 -14.80 -2.24 -15.60
C ALA A 87 -15.31 -0.80 -15.42
#